data_AF-A0A1J3EHR7-F1
#
_entry.id   AF-A0A1J3EHR7-F1
#
_cell.length_a   1.000
_cell.length_b   1.000
_cell.length_c   1.000
_cell.angle_alpha   90.00
_cell.angle_beta   90.00
_cell.angle_gamma   90.00
#
_symmetry.space_group_name_H-M   'P 1'
#
loop_
_entity.id
_entity.type
_entity.pdbx_description
1 polymer ?
#
loop_
_entity_poly.entity_id
_entity_poly.type
_entity_poly.pdbx_seq_one_letter_code
_entity_poly.pdbx_strand_id
1 'polypeptide(L)'
;EVEDWLYEDGEDETKGVYVAKLEELKKVGDPVEERYKESLERGSVIDQLGYCINSYREAAVSNDPKFDHIEMAEKQKVLNECVEAEAWLREKKQQQDALPKYATPVLLSADVTSKAQALDKVCRPVMTKPKPVKAEVPQAKGDEPADEGKSEPQEPDSGEPMETEKPTQGSA
;
A
#
# COMPACT_ATOMS: atom_id res chain seq x y z
N GLU A 1 -19.05 -13.57 -39.58
CA GLU A 1 -19.52 -12.19 -39.77
C GLU A 1 -18.40 -11.14 -39.71
N VAL A 2 -17.70 -10.93 -38.58
CA VAL A 2 -16.59 -9.92 -38.52
C VAL A 2 -15.38 -10.35 -39.33
N GLU A 3 -15.07 -11.64 -39.31
CA GLU A 3 -14.02 -12.25 -40.15
C GLU A 3 -14.35 -12.11 -41.63
N ASP A 4 -15.58 -12.44 -42.02
CA ASP A 4 -16.06 -12.29 -43.41
C ASP A 4 -16.00 -10.82 -43.86
N TRP A 5 -16.40 -9.88 -43.01
CA TRP A 5 -16.26 -8.46 -43.28
C TRP A 5 -14.80 -8.04 -43.56
N LEU A 6 -13.83 -8.61 -42.85
CA LEU A 6 -12.41 -8.28 -43.05
C LEU A 6 -11.88 -8.76 -44.41
N TYR A 7 -12.41 -9.88 -44.93
CA TYR A 7 -11.98 -10.47 -46.19
C TYR A 7 -12.81 -10.04 -47.40
N GLU A 8 -13.96 -9.41 -47.20
CA GLU A 8 -14.85 -8.92 -48.26
C GLU A 8 -14.86 -7.38 -48.27
N ASP A 9 -15.83 -6.76 -47.60
CA ASP A 9 -16.05 -5.32 -47.63
C ASP A 9 -14.92 -4.50 -46.99
N GLY A 10 -14.13 -5.10 -46.13
CA GLY A 10 -13.07 -4.44 -45.36
C GLY A 10 -11.74 -4.31 -46.09
N GLU A 11 -11.43 -5.17 -47.07
CA GLU A 11 -10.08 -5.30 -47.66
C GLU A 11 -9.53 -3.96 -48.17
N ASP A 12 -10.36 -3.19 -48.89
CA ASP A 12 -10.00 -1.91 -49.51
C ASP A 12 -10.56 -0.68 -48.75
N GLU A 13 -11.03 -0.86 -47.51
CA GLU A 13 -11.65 0.23 -46.76
C GLU A 13 -10.65 1.23 -46.14
N THR A 14 -11.17 2.42 -45.83
CA THR A 14 -10.34 3.48 -45.25
C THR A 14 -9.97 3.19 -43.80
N LYS A 15 -8.83 3.72 -43.33
CA LYS A 15 -8.44 3.67 -41.92
C LYS A 15 -9.58 4.09 -40.96
N GLY A 16 -10.38 5.08 -41.34
CA GLY A 16 -11.50 5.56 -40.52
C GLY A 16 -12.56 4.48 -40.30
N VAL A 17 -12.88 3.71 -41.34
CA VAL A 17 -13.84 2.59 -41.27
C VAL A 17 -13.29 1.46 -40.41
N TYR A 18 -12.01 1.13 -40.55
CA TYR A 18 -11.34 0.17 -39.65
C TYR A 18 -11.37 0.59 -38.17
N VAL A 19 -11.12 1.86 -37.88
CA VAL A 19 -11.21 2.39 -36.51
C VAL A 19 -12.64 2.28 -35.99
N ALA A 20 -13.64 2.66 -36.78
CA ALA A 20 -15.04 2.55 -36.40
C ALA A 20 -15.45 1.08 -36.13
N LYS A 21 -15.00 0.14 -36.98
CA LYS A 21 -15.25 -1.29 -36.78
C LYS A 21 -14.58 -1.81 -35.51
N LEU A 22 -13.34 -1.39 -35.23
CA LEU A 22 -12.65 -1.73 -34.00
C LEU A 22 -13.38 -1.18 -32.76
N GLU A 23 -13.86 0.07 -32.80
CA GLU A 23 -14.63 0.66 -31.71
C GLU A 23 -15.97 -0.06 -31.49
N GLU A 24 -16.61 -0.55 -32.55
CA GLU A 24 -17.80 -1.40 -32.47
C GLU A 24 -17.50 -2.70 -31.72
N LEU A 25 -16.42 -3.40 -32.09
CA LEU A 25 -16.03 -4.66 -31.46
C LEU A 25 -15.65 -4.47 -29.99
N LYS A 26 -14.93 -3.39 -29.68
CA LYS A 26 -14.53 -3.05 -28.31
C LYS A 26 -15.71 -2.83 -27.37
N LYS A 27 -16.85 -2.30 -27.86
CA LYS A 27 -18.08 -2.18 -27.03
C LYS A 27 -18.55 -3.53 -26.48
N VAL A 28 -18.22 -4.63 -27.13
CA VAL A 28 -18.55 -5.99 -26.67
C VAL A 28 -17.36 -6.65 -25.97
N GLY A 29 -16.15 -6.46 -26.49
CA GLY A 29 -14.93 -7.07 -25.97
C GLY A 29 -14.44 -6.46 -24.65
N ASP A 30 -14.41 -5.14 -24.55
CA ASP A 30 -13.86 -4.44 -23.38
C ASP A 30 -14.60 -4.82 -22.09
N PRO A 31 -15.95 -4.89 -22.03
CA PRO A 31 -16.63 -5.35 -20.82
C PRO A 31 -16.32 -6.79 -20.43
N VAL A 32 -15.99 -7.66 -21.38
CA VAL A 32 -15.58 -9.05 -21.10
C VAL A 32 -14.17 -9.06 -20.51
N GLU A 33 -13.26 -8.31 -21.11
CA GLU A 33 -11.88 -8.18 -20.63
C GLU A 33 -11.83 -7.56 -19.23
N GLU A 34 -12.59 -6.49 -18.98
CA GLU A 34 -12.74 -5.86 -17.67
C GLU A 34 -13.28 -6.84 -16.63
N ARG A 35 -14.36 -7.58 -16.95
CA ARG A 35 -14.90 -8.62 -16.04
C ARG A 35 -13.86 -9.66 -15.68
N TYR A 36 -13.06 -10.08 -16.65
CA TYR A 36 -12.00 -11.07 -16.44
C TYR A 36 -10.92 -10.51 -15.52
N LYS A 37 -10.38 -9.31 -15.80
CA LYS A 37 -9.39 -8.64 -14.94
C LYS A 37 -9.90 -8.48 -13.52
N GLU A 38 -11.12 -7.97 -13.37
CA GLU A 38 -11.77 -7.80 -12.08
C GLU A 38 -11.92 -9.12 -11.32
N SER A 39 -12.20 -10.23 -12.01
CA SER A 39 -12.29 -11.54 -11.36
C SER A 39 -10.94 -12.04 -10.81
N LEU A 40 -9.83 -11.67 -11.44
CA LEU A 40 -8.47 -12.04 -11.01
C LEU A 40 -7.99 -11.16 -9.84
N GLU A 41 -8.25 -9.86 -9.92
CA GLU A 41 -7.71 -8.87 -8.99
C GLU A 41 -8.52 -8.77 -7.68
N ARG A 42 -9.85 -8.92 -7.75
CA ARG A 42 -10.76 -8.66 -6.63
C ARG A 42 -10.43 -9.45 -5.37
N GLY A 43 -10.06 -10.73 -5.52
CA GLY A 43 -9.71 -11.57 -4.36
C GLY A 43 -8.57 -10.96 -3.54
N SER A 44 -7.49 -10.54 -4.22
CA SER A 44 -6.31 -9.98 -3.57
C SER A 44 -6.62 -8.68 -2.83
N VAL A 45 -7.37 -7.76 -3.45
CA VAL A 45 -7.69 -6.47 -2.80
C VAL A 45 -8.67 -6.63 -1.63
N ILE A 46 -9.60 -7.60 -1.70
CA ILE A 46 -10.49 -7.95 -0.58
C ILE A 46 -9.67 -8.45 0.61
N ASP A 47 -8.72 -9.36 0.37
CA ASP A 47 -7.86 -9.91 1.42
C ASP A 47 -6.98 -8.82 2.05
N GLN A 48 -6.44 -7.90 1.24
CA GLN A 48 -5.68 -6.74 1.73
C GLN A 48 -6.53 -5.83 2.61
N LEU A 49 -7.76 -5.48 2.21
CA LEU A 49 -8.66 -4.69 3.03
C LEU A 49 -8.99 -5.41 4.36
N GLY A 50 -9.27 -6.71 4.30
CA GLY A 50 -9.50 -7.53 5.49
C GLY A 50 -8.31 -7.53 6.45
N TYR A 51 -7.09 -7.65 5.92
CA TYR A 51 -5.87 -7.53 6.70
C TYR A 51 -5.74 -6.16 7.38
N CYS A 52 -5.97 -5.07 6.64
CA CYS A 52 -5.92 -3.71 7.20
C CYS A 52 -6.95 -3.51 8.32
N ILE A 53 -8.19 -3.96 8.13
CA ILE A 53 -9.26 -3.88 9.14
C ILE A 53 -8.84 -4.60 10.42
N ASN A 54 -8.35 -5.84 10.29
CA ASN A 54 -7.94 -6.64 11.45
C ASN A 54 -6.73 -6.02 12.16
N SER A 55 -5.72 -5.56 11.41
CA SER A 55 -4.54 -4.92 11.98
C SER A 55 -4.90 -3.68 12.82
N TYR A 56 -5.78 -2.81 12.30
CA TYR A 56 -6.23 -1.63 13.04
C TYR A 56 -7.10 -1.98 14.25
N ARG A 57 -7.97 -2.98 14.12
CA ARG A 57 -8.79 -3.48 15.23
C ARG A 57 -7.93 -4.02 16.36
N GLU A 58 -6.97 -4.88 16.04
CA GLU A 58 -6.03 -5.46 17.00
C GLU A 58 -5.21 -4.37 17.69
N ALA A 59 -4.70 -3.39 16.93
CA ALA A 59 -3.99 -2.24 17.51
C ALA A 59 -4.87 -1.44 18.47
N ALA A 60 -6.14 -1.19 18.13
CA ALA A 60 -7.06 -0.43 18.96
C ALA A 60 -7.44 -1.13 20.27
N VAL A 61 -7.53 -2.46 20.29
CA VAL A 61 -7.85 -3.24 21.50
C VAL A 61 -6.61 -3.72 22.25
N SER A 62 -5.42 -3.47 21.71
CA SER A 62 -4.16 -3.91 22.30
C SER A 62 -3.84 -3.15 23.59
N ASN A 63 -3.29 -3.88 24.56
CA ASN A 63 -2.72 -3.35 25.81
C ASN A 63 -1.20 -3.09 25.68
N ASP A 64 -0.69 -2.96 24.45
CA ASP A 64 0.71 -2.63 24.19
C ASP A 64 1.01 -1.21 24.72
N PRO A 65 2.07 -1.03 25.55
CA PRO A 65 2.45 0.27 26.08
C PRO A 65 2.66 1.36 25.02
N LYS A 66 2.84 0.98 23.74
CA LYS A 66 2.91 1.93 22.62
C LYS A 66 1.60 2.65 22.32
N PHE A 67 0.47 2.20 22.84
CA PHE A 67 -0.85 2.79 22.61
C PHE A 67 -1.47 3.39 23.88
N ASP A 68 -0.76 3.43 25.01
CA ASP A 68 -1.27 3.93 26.30
C ASP A 68 -1.58 5.43 26.27
N HIS A 69 -0.90 6.19 25.41
CA HIS A 69 -1.11 7.63 25.26
C HIS A 69 -2.23 7.99 24.28
N ILE A 70 -2.83 7.01 23.61
CA ILE A 70 -3.95 7.22 22.70
C ILE A 70 -5.23 7.23 23.53
N GLU A 71 -6.03 8.28 23.39
CA GLU A 71 -7.28 8.42 24.13
C GLU A 71 -8.28 7.33 23.74
N MET A 72 -9.09 6.87 24.70
CA MET A 72 -10.11 5.85 24.44
C MET A 72 -11.10 6.29 23.36
N ALA A 73 -11.42 7.58 23.27
CA ALA A 73 -12.27 8.12 22.21
C ALA A 73 -11.65 7.95 20.81
N GLU A 74 -10.33 8.14 20.69
CA GLU A 74 -9.60 7.94 19.43
C GLU A 74 -9.54 6.45 19.06
N LYS A 75 -9.28 5.56 20.04
CA LYS A 75 -9.34 4.10 19.84
C LYS A 75 -10.73 3.64 19.39
N GLN A 76 -11.78 4.16 20.02
CA GLN A 76 -13.16 3.84 19.66
C GLN A 76 -13.51 4.32 18.24
N LYS A 77 -13.00 5.48 17.82
CA LYS A 77 -13.16 5.96 16.43
C LYS A 77 -12.57 4.98 15.42
N VAL A 78 -11.38 4.44 15.68
CA VAL A 78 -10.76 3.42 14.83
C VAL A 78 -11.60 2.14 14.78
N LEU A 79 -12.10 1.68 15.92
CA LEU A 79 -12.98 0.51 15.97
C LEU A 79 -14.26 0.70 15.16
N ASN A 80 -14.90 1.86 15.27
CA ASN A 80 -16.12 2.18 14.52
C ASN A 80 -15.84 2.18 13.00
N GLU A 81 -14.75 2.83 12.56
CA GLU A 81 -14.37 2.85 11.15
C GLU A 81 -14.08 1.43 10.62
N CYS A 82 -13.39 0.58 11.40
CA CYS A 82 -13.16 -0.82 11.07
C CYS A 82 -14.48 -1.60 10.91
N VAL A 83 -15.46 -1.38 11.79
CA VAL A 83 -16.79 -2.03 11.72
C VAL A 83 -17.55 -1.57 10.48
N GLU A 84 -17.55 -0.27 10.18
CA GLU A 84 -18.21 0.29 8.99
C GLU A 84 -17.56 -0.22 7.69
N ALA A 85 -16.23 -0.32 7.65
CA ALA A 85 -15.51 -0.87 6.51
C ALA A 85 -15.81 -2.36 6.29
N GLU A 86 -15.87 -3.16 7.35
CA GLU A 86 -16.22 -4.58 7.27
C GLU A 86 -17.67 -4.79 6.84
N ALA A 87 -18.60 -4.00 7.38
CA ALA A 87 -20.01 -4.05 7.00
C ALA A 87 -20.20 -3.73 5.51
N TRP A 88 -19.54 -2.67 5.02
CA TRP A 88 -19.55 -2.31 3.59
C TRP A 88 -18.99 -3.43 2.72
N LEU A 89 -17.84 -4.01 3.09
CA LEU A 89 -17.20 -5.08 2.32
C LEU A 89 -18.11 -6.31 2.25
N ARG A 90 -18.72 -6.69 3.39
CA ARG A 90 -19.67 -7.80 3.46
C ARG A 90 -20.89 -7.57 2.58
N GLU A 91 -21.49 -6.38 2.64
CA GLU A 91 -22.65 -6.02 1.83
C GLU A 91 -22.32 -6.10 0.33
N LYS A 92 -21.21 -5.48 -0.09
CA LYS A 92 -20.79 -5.49 -1.49
C LYS A 92 -20.43 -6.87 -2.00
N LYS A 93 -19.80 -7.71 -1.16
CA LYS A 93 -19.52 -9.10 -1.50
C LYS A 93 -20.82 -9.89 -1.72
N GLN A 94 -21.82 -9.71 -0.86
CA GLN A 94 -23.13 -10.35 -1.03
C GLN A 94 -23.82 -9.90 -2.32
N GLN A 95 -23.79 -8.60 -2.63
CA GLN A 95 -24.32 -8.07 -3.90
C GLN A 95 -23.59 -8.70 -5.10
N GLN A 96 -22.27 -8.85 -5.01
CA GLN A 96 -21.46 -9.45 -6.09
C GLN A 96 -21.71 -10.95 -6.26
N ASP A 97 -21.84 -11.70 -5.17
CA ASP A 97 -22.05 -13.15 -5.18
C ASP A 97 -23.46 -13.52 -5.72
N ALA A 98 -24.42 -12.60 -5.62
CA ALA A 98 -25.76 -12.77 -6.17
C ALA A 98 -25.83 -12.58 -7.70
N LEU A 99 -24.79 -12.05 -8.33
CA LEU A 99 -24.77 -11.77 -9.77
C LEU A 99 -24.29 -12.98 -10.58
N PRO A 100 -24.86 -13.21 -11.77
CA PRO A 100 -24.32 -14.20 -12.69
C PRO A 100 -22.95 -13.76 -13.21
N LYS A 101 -22.09 -14.71 -13.59
CA LYS A 101 -20.69 -14.45 -14.02
C LYS A 101 -20.56 -13.50 -15.21
N TYR A 102 -21.60 -13.37 -16.04
CA TYR A 102 -21.59 -12.50 -17.22
C TYR A 102 -22.10 -11.07 -16.93
N ALA A 103 -22.70 -10.83 -15.76
CA ALA A 103 -23.19 -9.50 -15.41
C ALA A 103 -22.02 -8.58 -15.04
N THR A 104 -22.23 -7.28 -15.23
CA THR A 104 -21.29 -6.25 -14.79
C THR A 104 -21.06 -6.36 -13.28
N PRO A 105 -19.80 -6.40 -12.81
CA PRO A 105 -19.51 -6.50 -11.39
C PRO A 105 -19.95 -5.25 -10.64
N VAL A 106 -20.39 -5.43 -9.40
CA VAL A 106 -20.81 -4.35 -8.48
C VAL A 106 -19.79 -4.06 -7.40
N LEU A 107 -18.79 -4.92 -7.27
CA LEU A 107 -17.63 -4.74 -6.40
C LEU A 107 -16.38 -4.71 -7.27
N LEU A 108 -15.96 -3.50 -7.66
CA LEU A 108 -14.74 -3.31 -8.44
C LEU A 108 -13.53 -3.30 -7.51
N SER A 109 -12.39 -3.72 -8.04
CA SER A 109 -11.13 -3.76 -7.30
C SER A 109 -10.71 -2.35 -6.86
N ALA A 110 -10.94 -1.35 -7.72
CA ALA A 110 -10.72 0.06 -7.42
C ALA A 110 -11.54 0.57 -6.23
N ASP A 111 -12.79 0.12 -6.07
CA ASP A 111 -13.66 0.51 -4.96
C ASP A 111 -13.12 -0.04 -3.63
N VAL A 112 -12.66 -1.30 -3.64
CA VAL A 112 -12.05 -1.94 -2.46
C VAL A 112 -10.76 -1.22 -2.07
N THR A 113 -9.90 -0.91 -3.03
CA THR A 113 -8.68 -0.12 -2.79
C THR A 113 -9.00 1.28 -2.24
N SER A 114 -10.01 1.95 -2.79
CA SER A 114 -10.45 3.27 -2.30
C SER A 114 -10.96 3.19 -0.86
N LYS A 115 -11.73 2.15 -0.53
CA LYS A 115 -12.19 1.91 0.85
C LYS A 115 -11.02 1.63 1.80
N ALA A 116 -10.01 0.87 1.38
CA ALA A 116 -8.79 0.65 2.16
C ALA A 116 -8.02 1.95 2.42
N GLN A 117 -7.89 2.81 1.41
CA GLN A 117 -7.26 4.12 1.57
C GLN A 117 -8.05 5.05 2.50
N ALA A 118 -9.39 5.00 2.46
CA ALA A 118 -10.24 5.77 3.35
C ALA A 118 -10.06 5.32 4.81
N LEU A 119 -10.06 4.01 5.06
CA LEU A 119 -9.78 3.42 6.36
C LEU A 119 -8.40 3.86 6.88
N ASP A 120 -7.36 3.74 6.03
CA ASP A 120 -5.99 4.11 6.40
C ASP A 120 -5.87 5.59 6.79
N LYS A 121 -6.50 6.49 6.03
CA LYS A 121 -6.51 7.93 6.31
C LYS A 121 -7.08 8.26 7.70
N VAL A 122 -8.03 7.48 8.19
CA VAL A 122 -8.65 7.69 9.51
C VAL A 122 -7.83 7.00 10.61
N CYS A 123 -7.42 5.75 10.40
CA CYS A 123 -6.84 4.91 11.44
C CYS A 123 -5.34 5.12 11.65
N ARG A 124 -4.59 5.35 10.57
CA ARG A 124 -3.14 5.49 10.62
C ARG A 124 -2.69 6.64 11.52
N PRO A 125 -3.22 7.88 11.40
CA PRO A 125 -2.75 9.00 12.23
C PRO A 125 -3.01 8.79 13.73
N VAL A 126 -4.09 8.07 14.06
CA VAL A 126 -4.42 7.74 15.46
C VAL A 126 -3.44 6.72 16.00
N MET A 127 -3.23 5.62 15.28
CA MET A 127 -2.41 4.50 15.76
C MET A 127 -0.90 4.77 15.66
N THR A 128 -0.46 5.77 14.89
CA THR A 128 0.94 6.21 14.81
C THR A 128 1.21 7.49 15.59
N LYS A 129 0.26 7.97 16.41
CA LYS A 129 0.47 9.14 17.27
C LYS A 129 1.70 8.88 18.15
N PRO A 130 2.69 9.79 18.22
CA PRO A 130 3.89 9.56 19.03
C PRO A 130 3.55 9.65 20.52
N LYS A 131 4.30 8.90 21.35
CA LYS A 131 4.24 9.06 22.80
C LYS A 131 4.66 10.48 23.16
N PRO A 132 3.94 11.19 24.05
CA PRO A 132 4.37 12.48 24.56
C PRO A 132 5.77 12.33 25.15
N VAL A 133 6.76 13.04 24.60
CA VAL A 133 8.10 13.11 25.18
C VAL A 133 7.94 13.82 26.51
N LYS A 134 8.26 13.13 27.60
CA LYS A 134 8.30 13.74 28.93
C LYS A 134 9.36 14.85 28.84
N ALA A 135 8.94 16.11 28.92
CA ALA A 135 9.87 17.22 29.00
C ALA A 135 10.73 17.00 30.25
N GLU A 136 11.99 16.62 30.06
CA GLU A 136 12.98 16.75 31.11
C GLU A 136 13.10 18.24 31.38
N VAL A 137 12.54 18.65 32.52
CA VAL A 137 12.76 19.97 33.08
C VAL A 137 14.28 20.14 33.19
N PRO A 138 14.90 21.15 32.55
CA PRO A 138 16.34 21.37 32.72
C PRO A 138 16.59 21.60 34.20
N GLN A 139 17.30 20.69 34.87
CA GLN A 139 17.81 20.97 36.21
C GLN A 139 18.86 22.07 36.06
N ALA A 140 18.44 23.30 36.34
CA ALA A 140 19.35 24.40 36.62
C ALA A 140 20.08 24.08 37.94
N LYS A 141 21.33 23.64 37.82
CA LYS A 141 22.43 23.79 38.80
C LYS A 141 23.63 24.11 37.91
N GLY A 142 24.13 25.34 37.81
CA GLY A 142 24.64 26.20 38.87
C GLY A 142 26.15 26.32 38.65
N ASP A 143 26.61 27.49 38.18
CA ASP A 143 27.98 28.05 38.27
C ASP A 143 28.68 27.67 39.61
N GLU A 144 30.00 27.42 39.77
CA GLU A 144 31.23 27.86 39.08
C GLU A 144 32.48 27.05 39.63
N PRO A 145 33.79 27.42 39.48
CA PRO A 145 34.83 26.68 38.72
C PRO A 145 36.10 26.23 39.50
N ALA A 146 37.03 25.49 38.83
CA ALA A 146 38.52 25.42 38.96
C ALA A 146 39.03 24.08 38.33
N ASP A 147 39.84 24.03 37.27
CA ASP A 147 41.32 24.27 37.17
C ASP A 147 42.11 23.26 38.03
N GLU A 148 43.12 22.47 37.62
CA GLU A 148 44.14 22.48 36.55
C GLU A 148 44.76 21.05 36.50
N GLY A 149 45.36 20.59 35.37
CA GLY A 149 46.22 19.38 35.42
C GLY A 149 46.58 18.63 34.14
N LYS A 150 47.23 19.30 33.17
CA LYS A 150 48.20 18.80 32.15
C LYS A 150 48.46 17.29 32.02
N SER A 151 48.42 16.78 30.77
CA SER A 151 49.63 16.55 29.93
C SER A 151 49.26 16.00 28.54
N GLU A 152 49.92 16.57 27.54
CA GLU A 152 49.81 16.29 26.10
C GLU A 152 50.97 15.35 25.66
N PRO A 153 51.29 15.16 24.36
CA PRO A 153 50.86 14.08 23.46
C PRO A 153 52.00 13.12 23.06
N GLN A 154 51.70 12.03 22.34
CA GLN A 154 52.63 11.45 21.37
C GLN A 154 51.92 10.55 20.33
N GLU A 155 51.81 11.06 19.11
CA GLU A 155 51.93 10.34 17.83
C GLU A 155 53.44 10.16 17.51
N PRO A 156 53.92 9.53 16.41
CA PRO A 156 53.24 8.97 15.22
C PRO A 156 53.82 7.59 14.79
N ASP A 157 53.64 7.26 13.50
CA ASP A 157 54.52 6.44 12.63
C ASP A 157 54.01 5.01 12.40
N SER A 158 53.86 4.47 11.20
CA SER A 158 54.07 4.88 9.81
C SER A 158 53.73 3.65 8.94
N GLY A 159 53.45 3.86 7.65
CA GLY A 159 53.81 2.87 6.63
C GLY A 159 52.67 2.09 5.98
N GLU A 160 51.98 2.74 5.04
CA GLU A 160 51.69 2.13 3.72
C GLU A 160 53.04 1.76 3.03
N PRO A 161 53.14 0.81 2.06
CA PRO A 161 52.33 0.87 0.84
C PRO A 161 52.04 -0.44 0.06
N MET A 162 51.09 -0.27 -0.87
CA MET A 162 51.02 -0.75 -2.27
C MET A 162 50.92 -2.24 -2.67
N GLU A 163 49.86 -2.46 -3.46
CA GLU A 163 49.70 -3.29 -4.68
C GLU A 163 50.65 -4.45 -4.97
N THR A 164 50.08 -5.60 -5.34
CA THR A 164 50.33 -6.24 -6.65
C THR A 164 49.33 -7.38 -6.97
N GLU A 165 48.80 -7.32 -8.19
CA GLU A 165 48.57 -8.41 -9.16
C GLU A 165 47.60 -9.61 -8.89
N LYS A 166 46.60 -9.69 -9.80
CA LYS A 166 45.93 -10.90 -10.35
C LYS A 166 46.98 -11.86 -11.00
N PRO A 167 46.72 -13.16 -11.32
CA PRO A 167 45.52 -13.63 -12.05
C PRO A 167 45.08 -15.13 -11.91
N THR A 168 43.98 -15.45 -12.61
CA THR A 168 43.61 -16.74 -13.27
C THR A 168 43.15 -17.97 -12.48
N GLN A 169 41.96 -18.46 -12.82
CA GLN A 169 41.58 -19.81 -13.34
C GLN A 169 40.04 -19.86 -13.40
N GLY A 170 39.34 -20.39 -14.40
CA GLY A 170 39.69 -21.39 -15.40
C GLY A 170 38.88 -22.67 -15.16
N SER A 171 38.16 -23.12 -16.20
CA SER A 171 37.40 -24.38 -16.35
C SER A 171 35.91 -24.28 -16.01
N ALA A 172 35.01 -24.31 -17.00
CA ALA A 172 34.65 -25.43 -17.89
C ALA A 172 33.73 -26.44 -17.19
#